data_AF-A0A1Y0VMS4-F1
#
_entry.id   AF-A0A1Y0VMS4-F1
#
_cell.length_a   1.000
_cell.length_b   1.000
_cell.length_c   1.000
_cell.angle_alpha   90.00
_cell.angle_beta   90.00
_cell.angle_gamma   90.00
#
_symmetry.space_group_name_H-M   'P 1'
#
loop_
_entity.id
_entity.type
_entity.pdbx_description
1 polymer ?
#
loop_
_entity_poly.entity_id
_entity_poly.type
_entity_poly.pdbx_seq_one_letter_code
_entity_poly.pdbx_strand_id
1 'polypeptide(L)' 'MVQIFLKKNNRVLISNIIFDFIVGIFFVYYLKVSADVSTFLRTILIVFAAYDFTDMFFSIKLLIEQKEILKNKLS' A
#
# COMPACT_ATOMS: atom_id res chain seq x y z
N MET A 1 -22.78 -4.21 -4.85
CA MET A 1 -21.99 -4.90 -5.89
C MET A 1 -20.61 -4.26 -5.98
N VAL A 2 -19.62 -4.80 -5.29
CA VAL A 2 -18.20 -4.52 -5.56
C VAL A 2 -17.47 -5.84 -5.42
N GLN A 3 -17.52 -6.63 -6.49
CA GLN A 3 -16.72 -7.85 -6.65
C GLN A 3 -15.25 -7.47 -6.87
N ILE A 4 -14.56 -6.96 -5.84
CA ILE A 4 -13.08 -6.79 -5.89
C ILE A 4 -12.36 -8.03 -5.33
N PHE A 5 -13.11 -9.07 -4.94
CA PHE A 5 -12.59 -10.43 -4.82
C PHE A 5 -12.30 -11.07 -6.19
N LEU A 6 -11.78 -10.28 -7.15
CA LEU A 6 -10.92 -10.85 -8.16
C LEU A 6 -9.79 -11.53 -7.38
N LYS A 7 -9.57 -12.80 -7.69
CA LYS A 7 -8.40 -13.58 -7.29
C LYS A 7 -7.16 -12.84 -7.82
N LYS A 8 -6.80 -11.74 -7.17
CA LYS A 8 -5.79 -10.80 -7.62
C LYS A 8 -4.50 -11.59 -7.56
N ASN A 9 -3.91 -11.79 -8.74
CA ASN A 9 -2.70 -12.58 -8.89
C ASN A 9 -1.68 -12.13 -7.83
N ASN A 10 -1.17 -13.05 -7.02
CA ASN A 10 -0.24 -12.72 -5.93
C ASN A 10 0.95 -11.89 -6.43
N ARG A 11 1.39 -12.08 -7.69
CA ARG A 11 2.44 -11.26 -8.31
C ARG A 11 2.05 -9.78 -8.45
N VAL A 12 0.80 -9.51 -8.85
CA VAL A 12 0.28 -8.15 -8.99
C VAL A 12 0.11 -7.50 -7.61
N LEU A 13 -0.37 -8.25 -6.61
CA LEU A 13 -0.43 -7.77 -5.22
C LEU A 13 0.95 -7.39 -4.68
N ILE A 14 1.95 -8.26 -4.87
CA ILE A 14 3.33 -7.98 -4.45
C ILE A 14 3.89 -6.76 -5.18
N SER A 15 3.62 -6.63 -6.49
CA SER A 15 4.05 -5.45 -7.26
C SER A 15 3.43 -4.16 -6.74
N ASN A 16 2.14 -4.17 -6.37
CA ASN A 16 1.48 -3.01 -5.77
C ASN A 16 2.13 -2.65 -4.43
N ILE A 17 2.34 -3.63 -3.53
CA ILE A 17 3.00 -3.41 -2.24
C ILE A 17 4.36 -2.72 -2.41
N ILE A 18 5.18 -3.19 -3.35
CA ILE A 18 6.50 -2.60 -3.61
C ILE A 18 6.37 -1.19 -4.16
N PHE A 19 5.43 -0.96 -5.07
CA PHE A 19 5.19 0.36 -5.64
C PHE A 19 4.74 1.36 -4.56
N ASP A 20 3.73 1.00 -3.77
CA ASP A 20 3.20 1.82 -2.68
C ASP A 20 4.29 2.11 -1.63
N PHE A 21 5.16 1.14 -1.34
CA PHE A 21 6.30 1.35 -0.46
C PHE A 21 7.30 2.38 -1.00
N ILE A 22 7.65 2.28 -2.30
CA ILE A 22 8.59 3.22 -2.95
C ILE A 22 7.99 4.63 -2.98
N VAL A 23 6.73 4.75 -3.38
CA VAL A 23 6.03 6.04 -3.50
C VAL A 23 5.78 6.65 -2.11
N GLY A 24 5.36 5.86 -1.13
CA GLY A 24 5.17 6.30 0.25
C GLY A 24 6.48 6.82 0.87
N ILE A 25 7.60 6.09 0.68
CA ILE A 25 8.92 6.56 1.12
C ILE A 25 9.32 7.85 0.40
N PHE A 26 9.04 7.97 -0.90
CA PHE A 26 9.33 9.19 -1.64
C PHE A 26 8.61 10.40 -1.04
N PHE A 27 7.32 10.27 -0.70
CA PHE A 27 6.58 11.36 -0.06
C PHE A 27 7.14 11.72 1.33
N VAL A 28 7.50 10.73 2.15
CA VAL A 28 8.13 10.96 3.45
C VAL A 28 9.49 11.65 3.31
N TYR A 29 10.30 11.22 2.35
CA TYR A 29 11.60 11.84 2.07
C TYR A 29 11.43 13.29 1.61
N TYR A 30 10.50 13.53 0.69
CA TYR A 30 10.21 14.87 0.19
C TYR A 30 9.74 15.80 1.31
N LEU A 31 8.88 15.32 2.22
CA LEU A 31 8.45 16.04 3.42
C LEU A 31 9.59 16.37 4.39
N LYS A 32 10.61 15.50 4.46
CA LYS A 32 11.79 15.67 5.31
C LYS A 32 12.78 16.69 4.72
N VAL A 33 13.01 16.65 3.42
CA VAL A 33 14.05 17.46 2.75
C VAL A 33 13.55 18.83 2.32
N SER A 34 12.27 18.94 1.96
CA SER A 34 11.72 20.21 1.47
C SER A 34 11.21 21.06 2.62
N ALA A 35 12.05 21.97 3.11
CA ALA A 35 11.71 22.92 4.18
C ALA A 35 10.69 23.98 3.74
N ASP A 36 10.66 24.33 2.44
CA ASP A 36 9.86 25.43 1.88
C ASP A 36 8.48 24.98 1.32
N VAL A 37 7.98 23.82 1.76
CA VAL A 37 6.66 23.34 1.35
C VAL A 37 5.57 24.05 2.15
N SER A 38 4.64 24.70 1.46
CA SER A 38 3.48 25.32 2.09
C SER A 38 2.74 24.33 3.01
N THR A 39 2.14 24.82 4.10
CA THR A 39 1.42 23.97 5.06
C THR A 39 0.34 23.13 4.38
N PHE A 40 -0.35 23.70 3.39
CA PHE A 40 -1.36 22.98 2.60
C PHE A 40 -0.77 21.82 1.81
N LEU A 41 0.31 22.06 1.05
CA LEU A 41 0.98 21.02 0.27
C LEU A 41 1.59 19.95 1.17
N ARG A 42 2.12 20.35 2.34
CA ARG A 42 2.63 19.44 3.36
C ARG A 42 1.54 18.48 3.86
N THR A 43 0.36 18.99 4.17
CA THR A 43 -0.78 18.17 4.58
C THR A 43 -1.18 17.18 3.48
N ILE A 44 -1.24 17.63 2.22
CA ILE A 44 -1.56 16.76 1.08
C ILE A 44 -0.55 15.61 0.96
N LEU A 45 0.75 15.91 1.03
CA LEU A 45 1.80 14.91 0.94
C LEU A 45 1.76 13.90 2.09
N ILE A 46 1.41 14.35 3.31
CA ILE A 46 1.20 13.46 4.46
C ILE A 46 0.03 12.51 4.20
N VAL A 47 -1.08 13.01 3.67
CA VAL A 47 -2.26 12.19 3.34
C VAL A 47 -1.91 11.15 2.26
N PHE A 48 -1.18 11.53 1.21
CA PHE A 48 -0.73 10.58 0.19
C PHE A 48 0.21 9.52 0.75
N ALA A 49 1.23 9.92 1.53
CA ALA A 49 2.12 8.97 2.19
C ALA A 49 1.34 7.99 3.09
N ALA A 50 0.38 8.50 3.87
CA ALA A 50 -0.45 7.68 4.75
C ALA A 50 -1.35 6.72 3.95
N TYR A 51 -1.89 7.17 2.82
CA TYR A 51 -2.69 6.34 1.92
C TYR A 51 -1.86 5.18 1.36
N ASP A 52 -0.67 5.46 0.83
CA ASP A 52 0.21 4.43 0.25
C ASP A 52 0.60 3.38 1.28
N PHE A 53 1.01 3.79 2.49
CA PHE A 53 1.32 2.83 3.55
C PHE A 53 0.09 2.02 3.98
N THR A 54 -1.10 2.64 4.01
CA THR A 54 -2.34 1.95 4.36
C THR A 54 -2.70 0.90 3.33
N ASP A 55 -2.65 1.21 2.03
CA ASP A 55 -2.95 0.26 0.95
C ASP A 55 -1.92 -0.89 0.92
N MET A 56 -0.66 -0.57 1.20
CA MET A 56 0.40 -1.56 1.39
C MET A 56 0.06 -2.54 2.53
N PHE A 57 -0.36 -2.04 3.70
CA PHE A 57 -0.74 -2.90 4.83
C PHE A 57 -1.94 -3.78 4.51
N PHE A 58 -2.98 -3.24 3.86
CA PHE A 58 -4.15 -4.02 3.45
C PHE A 58 -3.78 -5.10 2.42
N SER A 59 -2.91 -4.76 1.46
CA SER A 59 -2.44 -5.71 0.44
C SER A 59 -1.61 -6.84 1.07
N ILE A 60 -0.76 -6.55 2.06
CA ILE A 60 -0.01 -7.57 2.81
C ILE A 60 -0.96 -8.49 3.59
N LYS A 61 -1.93 -7.91 4.31
CA LYS A 61 -2.93 -8.68 5.07
C LYS A 61 -3.67 -9.65 4.14
N LEU A 62 -4.07 -9.17 2.97
CA LEU A 62 -4.80 -9.96 1.98
C LEU A 62 -3.94 -11.11 1.41
N LEU A 63 -2.62 -10.91 1.22
CA LEU A 63 -1.71 -12.00 0.84
C LEU A 63 -1.58 -13.08 1.92
N ILE A 64 -1.54 -12.68 3.19
CA ILE A 64 -1.47 -13.62 4.32
C ILE A 64 -2.75 -14.45 4.39
N GLU A 65 -3.92 -13.81 4.34
CA GLU A 65 -5.22 -14.50 4.35
C GLU A 65 -5.35 -15.48 3.17
N GLN A 66 -4.93 -15.09 1.96
CA GLN A 66 -4.94 -15.99 0.81
C GLN A 66 -4.04 -17.23 1.02
N LYS A 67 -2.90 -17.06 1.69
CA LYS A 67 -1.98 -18.17 1.99
C LYS A 67 -2.58 -19.14 3.01
N GLU A 68 -3.27 -18.65 4.03
CA GLU A 68 -3.95 -19.47 5.03
C GLU A 68 -5.13 -20.26 4.44
N ILE A 69 -5.94 -19.61 3.59
CA ILE A 69 -7.06 -20.27 2.89
C ILE A 69 -6.54 -21.40 1.99
N LEU A 70 -5.42 -21.18 1.28
CA LEU A 70 -4.81 -22.22 0.46
C LEU A 70 -4.32 -23.39 1.31
N LYS A 71 -3.68 -23.12 2.45
CA LYS A 71 -3.19 -24.16 3.38
C LYS A 71 -4.35 -25.03 3.90
N ASN A 72 -5.46 -24.41 4.32
CA ASN A 72 -6.63 -25.11 4.86
C ASN A 72 -7.41 -25.92 3.80
N LYS A 73 -7.24 -25.61 2.50
CA LYS A 73 -7.82 -26.41 1.40
C LYS A 73 -6.98 -27.64 1.02
N LEU A 74 -5.72 -27.70 1.44
CA LEU A 74 -4.79 -28.79 1.14
C LEU A 74 -4.65 -29.81 2.29
N SER A 75 -5.22 -29.53 3.46
CA SER A 75 -5.35 -30.45 4.60
C SER A 75 -6.69 -31.17 4.58
#